data_AF-A0A165QCY8-F1
#
_entry.id   AF-A0A165QCY8-F1
#
_cell.length_a   1.000
_cell.length_b   1.000
_cell.length_c   1.000
_cell.angle_alpha   90.00
_cell.angle_beta   90.00
_cell.angle_gamma   90.00
#
_symmetry.space_group_name_H-M   'P 1'
#
loop_
_entity.id
_entity.type
_entity.pdbx_description
1 polymer ?
#
loop_
_entity_poly.entity_id
_entity_poly.type
_entity_poly.pdbx_seq_one_letter_code
_entity_poly.pdbx_strand_id
1 'polypeptide(L)'
;MTTEYDTSKATETLQQWIVRMSTDEDNKWKQLSRVTESPDRIRLGTILTPEGSQNRMRRLTFHPDEEGTYEEMILHVQGVISAMDLPPQLDAILIRPNQNFRKGFLHQSVQLTGYSNPEFQKNIDGLHLIERHIGRSFKEGVLIKWEPIDGDVHPTLSITNKFYTSTRFAERKNTIPFDKVVDPRGILTKLQDEKFIHTEDNKVTYYKVRVADDGKLQ
;
A
#
# COMPACT_ATOMS: atom_id res chain seq x y z
N MET A 1 22.25 -14.07 -20.24
CA MET A 1 21.02 -14.25 -21.03
C MET A 1 19.86 -13.75 -20.20
N THR A 2 19.52 -12.47 -20.34
CA THR A 2 18.29 -11.90 -19.78
C THR A 2 17.14 -12.49 -20.56
N THR A 3 16.36 -13.38 -19.96
CA THR A 3 15.04 -13.74 -20.47
C THR A 3 14.25 -12.45 -20.63
N GLU A 4 14.01 -12.04 -21.87
CA GLU A 4 13.10 -10.94 -22.17
C GLU A 4 11.76 -11.25 -21.51
N TYR A 5 11.30 -10.32 -20.67
CA TYR A 5 10.04 -10.46 -19.96
C TYR A 5 8.89 -10.39 -20.98
N ASP A 6 8.05 -11.42 -21.05
CA ASP A 6 6.91 -11.47 -21.97
C ASP A 6 5.80 -10.53 -21.50
N THR A 7 5.89 -9.28 -21.95
CA THR A 7 4.92 -8.21 -21.65
C THR A 7 3.53 -8.50 -22.19
N SER A 8 3.42 -9.29 -23.27
CA SER A 8 2.13 -9.65 -23.87
C SER A 8 1.38 -10.61 -22.95
N LYS A 9 2.07 -11.68 -22.49
CA LYS A 9 1.51 -12.62 -21.53
C LYS A 9 1.19 -11.96 -20.18
N ALA A 10 2.04 -11.05 -19.72
CA ALA A 10 1.78 -10.30 -18.49
C ALA A 10 0.52 -9.44 -18.59
N THR A 11 0.33 -8.73 -19.71
CA THR A 11 -0.87 -7.92 -19.99
C THR A 11 -2.13 -8.78 -20.08
N GLU A 12 -2.06 -9.93 -20.76
CA GLU A 12 -3.18 -10.87 -20.84
C GLU A 12 -3.57 -11.40 -19.46
N THR A 13 -2.57 -11.81 -18.67
CA THR A 13 -2.78 -12.30 -17.30
C THR A 13 -3.39 -11.22 -16.42
N LEU A 14 -2.89 -9.98 -16.52
CA LEU A 14 -3.46 -8.83 -15.80
C LEU A 14 -4.94 -8.64 -16.17
N GLN A 15 -5.28 -8.69 -17.46
CA GLN A 15 -6.66 -8.52 -17.91
C GLN A 15 -7.59 -9.61 -17.33
N GLN A 16 -7.13 -10.87 -17.30
CA GLN A 16 -7.89 -11.97 -16.69
C GLN A 16 -8.16 -11.73 -15.20
N TRP A 17 -7.15 -11.25 -14.46
CA TRP A 17 -7.30 -10.91 -13.03
C TRP A 17 -8.23 -9.73 -12.81
N ILE A 18 -8.13 -8.68 -13.61
CA ILE A 18 -9.02 -7.52 -13.52
C ILE A 18 -10.48 -7.96 -13.72
N VAL A 19 -10.76 -8.72 -14.78
CA VAL A 19 -12.11 -9.24 -15.05
C VAL A 19 -12.59 -10.05 -13.85
N ARG A 20 -11.78 -11.01 -13.38
CA ARG A 20 -12.16 -11.87 -12.25
C ARG A 20 -12.47 -11.08 -10.98
N MET A 21 -11.61 -10.12 -10.62
CA MET A 21 -11.79 -9.29 -9.41
C MET A 21 -12.95 -8.30 -9.54
N SER A 22 -13.28 -7.88 -10.77
CA SER A 22 -14.43 -7.00 -11.03
C SER A 22 -15.78 -7.70 -10.99
N THR A 23 -15.81 -9.03 -11.18
CA THR A 23 -17.01 -9.87 -11.13
C THR A 23 -17.30 -10.46 -9.74
N ASP A 24 -16.33 -10.38 -8.83
CA ASP A 24 -16.50 -10.84 -7.45
C ASP A 24 -17.35 -9.84 -6.66
N GLU A 25 -18.56 -10.24 -6.25
CA GLU A 25 -19.53 -9.39 -5.56
C GLU A 25 -18.96 -8.73 -4.29
N ASP A 26 -18.08 -9.41 -3.57
CA ASP A 26 -17.50 -8.92 -2.32
C ASP A 26 -16.38 -7.89 -2.56
N ASN A 27 -15.68 -8.03 -3.69
CA ASN A 27 -14.48 -7.24 -4.00
C ASN A 27 -14.70 -6.17 -5.07
N LYS A 28 -15.76 -6.27 -5.87
CA LYS A 28 -15.96 -5.43 -7.04
C LYS A 28 -16.02 -3.94 -6.69
N TRP A 29 -16.65 -3.59 -5.57
CA TRP A 29 -16.81 -2.21 -5.14
C TRP A 29 -15.60 -1.65 -4.40
N LYS A 30 -14.67 -2.52 -3.96
CA LYS A 30 -13.40 -2.15 -3.34
C LYS A 30 -12.28 -1.88 -4.36
N GLN A 31 -12.54 -2.02 -5.66
CA GLN A 31 -11.52 -1.76 -6.68
C GLN A 31 -11.23 -0.26 -6.79
N LEU A 32 -9.95 0.11 -6.74
CA LEU A 32 -9.50 1.50 -6.88
C LEU A 32 -9.94 2.12 -8.22
N SER A 33 -10.00 1.34 -9.29
CA SER A 33 -10.48 1.77 -10.61
C SER A 33 -11.91 2.32 -10.58
N ARG A 34 -12.75 1.84 -9.66
CA ARG A 34 -14.15 2.29 -9.51
C ARG A 34 -14.34 3.58 -8.74
N VAL A 35 -13.28 4.11 -8.13
CA VAL A 35 -13.33 5.44 -7.52
C VAL A 35 -13.77 6.50 -8.53
N THR A 36 -13.39 6.34 -9.79
CA THR A 36 -13.77 7.24 -10.89
C THR A 36 -15.28 7.24 -11.18
N GLU A 37 -15.98 6.14 -10.91
CA GLU A 37 -17.41 5.95 -11.20
C GLU A 37 -18.30 6.53 -10.09
N SER A 38 -17.78 6.65 -8.87
CA SER A 38 -18.54 7.12 -7.71
C SER A 38 -17.65 7.94 -6.76
N PRO A 39 -17.06 9.06 -7.22
CA PRO A 39 -16.11 9.85 -6.43
C PRO A 39 -16.76 10.46 -5.18
N ASP A 40 -18.07 10.67 -5.23
CA ASP A 40 -18.83 11.19 -4.09
C ASP A 40 -18.81 10.24 -2.91
N ARG A 41 -18.52 8.94 -3.09
CA ARG A 41 -18.45 7.96 -1.98
C ARG A 41 -17.24 8.13 -1.05
N ILE A 42 -16.29 9.00 -1.39
CA ILE A 42 -15.08 9.22 -0.62
C ILE A 42 -15.30 10.38 0.35
N ARG A 43 -14.93 10.17 1.62
CA ARG A 43 -14.82 11.22 2.63
C ARG A 43 -13.48 11.12 3.34
N LEU A 44 -12.92 12.28 3.70
CA LEU A 44 -11.85 12.34 4.69
C LEU A 44 -12.48 12.33 6.08
N GLY A 45 -12.46 11.18 6.74
CA GLY A 45 -12.93 11.00 8.11
C GLY A 45 -12.02 11.74 9.10
N THR A 46 -12.63 12.28 10.17
CA THR A 46 -11.91 13.08 11.16
C THR A 46 -11.37 12.19 12.29
N ILE A 47 -10.05 12.18 12.42
CA ILE A 47 -9.27 12.07 13.66
C ILE A 47 -9.68 10.93 14.57
N LEU A 48 -9.12 9.76 14.29
CA LEU A 48 -8.87 8.82 15.38
C LEU A 48 -7.71 9.39 16.19
N THR A 49 -7.98 9.67 17.47
CA THR A 49 -6.94 9.65 18.50
C THR A 49 -6.91 8.21 18.99
N PRO A 50 -5.88 7.42 18.62
CA PRO A 50 -5.66 6.13 19.27
C PRO A 50 -5.66 6.35 20.79
N GLU A 51 -6.31 5.48 21.56
CA GLU A 51 -6.34 5.60 23.02
C GLU A 51 -4.91 5.76 23.57
N GLY A 52 -4.65 6.92 24.19
CA GLY A 52 -3.35 7.29 24.76
C GLY A 52 -2.39 8.08 23.83
N SER A 53 -2.76 8.33 22.57
CA SER A 53 -2.00 9.19 21.65
C SER A 53 -2.59 10.60 21.57
N GLN A 54 -1.74 11.63 21.69
CA GLN A 54 -2.13 13.02 21.37
C GLN A 54 -2.11 13.33 19.86
N ASN A 55 -1.66 12.38 19.03
CA ASN A 55 -1.59 12.60 17.59
C ASN A 55 -2.94 12.38 16.94
N ARG A 56 -3.34 13.35 16.13
CA ARG A 56 -4.57 13.31 15.35
C ARG A 56 -4.27 12.65 14.00
N MET A 57 -4.83 11.47 13.73
CA MET A 57 -4.68 10.79 12.43
C MET A 57 -5.95 10.92 11.61
N ARG A 58 -5.85 11.41 10.37
CA ARG A 58 -6.97 11.41 9.42
C ARG A 58 -6.96 10.10 8.63
N ARG A 59 -8.12 9.47 8.48
CA ARG A 59 -8.30 8.26 7.67
C ARG A 59 -9.28 8.55 6.55
N LEU A 60 -9.08 7.90 5.41
CA LEU A 60 -10.10 7.87 4.36
C LEU A 60 -11.18 6.89 4.78
N THR A 61 -12.42 7.31 4.66
CA THR A 61 -13.58 6.50 5.01
C THR A 61 -14.59 6.53 3.87
N PHE A 62 -15.38 5.48 3.78
CA PHE A 62 -16.60 5.53 2.97
C PHE A 62 -17.62 6.49 3.62
N HIS A 63 -18.69 6.81 2.89
CA HIS A 63 -19.84 7.45 3.51
C HIS A 63 -20.38 6.60 4.65
N PRO A 64 -20.96 7.25 5.68
CA PRO A 64 -21.61 6.50 6.71
C PRO A 64 -22.74 5.67 6.11
N ASP A 65 -22.90 4.46 6.64
CA ASP A 65 -24.09 3.66 6.40
C ASP A 65 -25.34 4.32 7.01
N GLU A 66 -26.50 3.67 6.86
CA GLU A 66 -27.77 4.16 7.43
C GLU A 66 -27.71 4.35 8.96
N GLU A 67 -26.76 3.67 9.64
CA GLU A 67 -26.54 3.73 11.09
C GLU A 67 -25.55 4.85 11.50
N GLY A 68 -24.97 5.57 10.54
CA GLY A 68 -24.04 6.66 10.82
C GLY A 68 -22.60 6.19 11.09
N THR A 69 -22.28 4.92 10.83
CA THR A 69 -20.95 4.35 11.12
C THR A 69 -19.99 4.54 9.96
N TYR A 70 -18.73 4.88 10.26
CA TYR A 70 -17.69 5.09 9.24
C TYR A 70 -16.82 3.85 9.10
N GLU A 71 -16.77 3.29 7.89
CA GLU A 71 -15.83 2.23 7.54
C GLU A 71 -14.55 2.81 6.92
N GLU A 72 -13.38 2.30 7.33
CA GLU A 72 -12.11 2.62 6.66
C GLU A 72 -12.13 2.17 5.21
N MET A 73 -11.66 3.04 4.32
CA MET A 73 -11.58 2.73 2.91
C MET A 73 -10.35 1.86 2.60
N ILE A 74 -10.59 0.56 2.35
CA ILE A 74 -9.58 -0.38 1.85
C ILE A 74 -9.85 -0.62 0.37
N LEU A 75 -8.89 -0.25 -0.48
CA LEU A 75 -8.99 -0.39 -1.92
C LEU A 75 -8.02 -1.44 -2.48
N HIS A 76 -8.46 -2.13 -3.52
CA HIS A 76 -7.69 -3.14 -4.23
C HIS A 76 -7.24 -2.62 -5.59
N VAL A 77 -6.02 -2.98 -5.97
CA VAL A 77 -5.44 -2.67 -7.28
C VAL A 77 -4.75 -3.91 -7.82
N GLN A 78 -4.93 -4.18 -9.11
CA GLN A 78 -4.19 -5.21 -9.83
C GLN A 78 -3.22 -4.54 -10.78
N GLY A 79 -2.00 -5.06 -10.87
CA GLY A 79 -0.97 -4.58 -11.77
C GLY A 79 0.16 -5.59 -11.88
N VAL A 80 1.05 -5.38 -12.85
CA VAL A 80 2.26 -6.18 -13.02
C VAL A 80 3.40 -5.55 -12.23
N ILE A 81 4.12 -6.34 -11.44
CA ILE A 81 5.29 -5.86 -10.70
C ILE A 81 6.42 -5.56 -11.70
N SER A 82 6.78 -4.29 -11.85
CA SER A 82 7.89 -3.83 -12.71
C SER A 82 9.20 -3.68 -11.94
N ALA A 83 9.13 -3.33 -10.65
CA ALA A 83 10.27 -3.28 -9.74
C ALA A 83 9.82 -3.61 -8.31
N MET A 84 10.74 -4.09 -7.48
CA MET A 84 10.45 -4.41 -6.09
C MET A 84 11.70 -4.32 -5.22
N ASP A 85 11.50 -3.89 -3.97
CA ASP A 85 12.45 -3.98 -2.87
C ASP A 85 11.72 -4.65 -1.71
N LEU A 86 11.79 -5.99 -1.66
CA LEU A 86 11.03 -6.83 -0.75
C LEU A 86 11.96 -7.64 0.16
N PRO A 87 11.49 -7.99 1.38
CA PRO A 87 12.11 -9.02 2.22
C PRO A 87 12.27 -10.38 1.50
N PRO A 88 13.10 -11.29 2.04
CA PRO A 88 13.78 -11.20 3.33
C PRO A 88 15.03 -10.31 3.30
N GLN A 89 15.26 -9.60 4.40
CA GLN A 89 16.51 -8.87 4.61
C GLN A 89 17.57 -9.86 5.07
N LEU A 90 18.47 -10.21 4.16
CA LEU A 90 19.52 -11.20 4.41
C LEU A 90 20.84 -10.56 4.83
N ASP A 91 21.08 -9.33 4.39
CA ASP A 91 22.33 -8.62 4.63
C ASP A 91 22.22 -7.65 5.81
N ALA A 92 23.34 -7.48 6.52
CA ALA A 92 23.40 -6.60 7.68
C ALA A 92 23.23 -5.13 7.23
N ILE A 93 22.27 -4.44 7.85
CA ILE A 93 22.04 -3.02 7.60
C ILE A 93 22.85 -2.21 8.61
N LEU A 94 23.91 -1.54 8.14
CA LEU A 94 24.79 -0.73 8.97
C LEU A 94 24.21 0.69 9.13
N ILE A 95 23.68 0.99 10.31
CA ILE A 95 23.24 2.34 10.69
C ILE A 95 24.18 2.87 11.76
N ARG A 96 24.89 3.95 11.44
CA ARG A 96 25.77 4.62 12.42
C ARG A 96 24.92 5.29 13.51
N PRO A 97 25.43 5.44 14.76
CA PRO A 97 24.65 6.05 15.84
C PRO A 97 24.10 7.45 15.54
N ASN A 98 24.86 8.28 14.79
CA ASN A 98 24.41 9.61 14.35
C ASN A 98 23.42 9.58 13.17
N GLN A 99 23.13 8.41 12.62
CA GLN A 99 22.24 8.18 11.48
C GLN A 99 20.99 7.38 11.86
N ASN A 100 20.66 7.26 13.16
CA ASN A 100 19.48 6.51 13.62
C ASN A 100 18.16 6.96 12.96
N PHE A 101 18.06 8.21 12.52
CA PHE A 101 16.91 8.71 11.77
C PHE A 101 16.64 7.92 10.47
N ARG A 102 17.67 7.27 9.89
CA ARG A 102 17.55 6.43 8.69
C ARG A 102 16.67 5.21 8.88
N LYS A 103 16.48 4.73 10.12
CA LYS A 103 15.55 3.65 10.44
C LYS A 103 14.12 3.97 9.98
N GLY A 104 13.71 5.25 10.10
CA GLY A 104 12.40 5.72 9.64
C GLY A 104 12.20 5.77 8.12
N PHE A 105 13.27 5.53 7.34
CA PHE A 105 13.23 5.42 5.89
C PHE A 105 13.38 3.97 5.41
N LEU A 106 13.60 3.01 6.30
CA LEU A 106 13.60 1.59 5.93
C LEU A 106 12.16 1.16 5.62
N HIS A 107 11.96 0.69 4.40
CA HIS A 107 10.68 0.28 3.86
C HIS A 107 10.86 -0.88 2.90
N GLN A 108 9.76 -1.57 2.65
CA GLN A 108 9.59 -2.46 1.51
C GLN A 108 8.70 -1.78 0.48
N SER A 109 8.93 -2.06 -0.80
CA SER A 109 8.20 -1.43 -1.88
C SER A 109 7.99 -2.34 -3.08
N VAL A 110 6.90 -2.09 -3.80
CA VAL A 110 6.65 -2.63 -5.13
C VAL A 110 6.23 -1.50 -6.05
N GLN A 111 6.60 -1.62 -7.31
CA GLN A 111 6.13 -0.78 -8.39
C GLN A 111 5.22 -1.60 -9.29
N LEU A 112 3.99 -1.13 -9.48
CA LEU A 112 2.99 -1.77 -10.32
C LEU A 112 2.80 -0.97 -11.61
N THR A 113 2.78 -1.66 -12.75
CA THR A 113 2.42 -1.06 -14.04
C THR A 113 1.31 -1.85 -14.72
N GLY A 114 0.58 -1.18 -15.60
CA GLY A 114 -0.46 -1.79 -16.43
C GLY A 114 -0.03 -2.11 -17.85
N TYR A 115 1.18 -1.75 -18.28
CA TYR A 115 1.62 -1.84 -19.69
C TYR A 115 0.57 -1.29 -20.68
N SER A 116 0.08 -0.07 -20.43
CA SER A 116 -0.98 0.60 -21.20
C SER A 116 -2.37 -0.07 -21.14
N ASN A 117 -2.62 -0.96 -20.18
CA ASN A 117 -3.97 -1.47 -19.93
C ASN A 117 -4.92 -0.32 -19.48
N PRO A 118 -6.06 -0.10 -20.18
CA PRO A 118 -6.99 0.99 -19.85
C PRO A 118 -7.63 0.88 -18.46
N GLU A 119 -7.88 -0.33 -17.97
CA GLU A 119 -8.42 -0.53 -16.61
C GLU A 119 -7.36 -0.21 -15.55
N PHE A 120 -6.08 -0.44 -15.84
CA PHE A 120 -5.01 0.02 -14.95
C PHE A 120 -4.95 1.54 -14.87
N GLN A 121 -5.12 2.24 -16.00
CA GLN A 121 -5.15 3.70 -16.04
C GLN A 121 -6.24 4.29 -15.13
N LYS A 122 -7.41 3.65 -15.05
CA LYS A 122 -8.47 4.07 -14.12
C LYS A 122 -8.03 4.04 -12.64
N ASN A 123 -7.08 3.19 -12.26
CA ASN A 123 -6.53 3.20 -10.90
C ASN A 123 -5.70 4.47 -10.64
N ILE A 124 -4.89 4.89 -11.63
CA ILE A 124 -4.10 6.14 -11.57
C ILE A 124 -5.04 7.34 -11.50
N ASP A 125 -6.09 7.35 -12.33
CA ASP A 125 -7.11 8.40 -12.32
C ASP A 125 -7.87 8.43 -10.98
N GLY A 126 -8.18 7.27 -10.42
CA GLY A 126 -8.79 7.11 -9.09
C GLY A 126 -7.93 7.71 -7.98
N LEU A 127 -6.61 7.51 -8.01
CA LEU A 127 -5.68 8.12 -7.05
C LEU A 127 -5.60 9.64 -7.22
N HIS A 128 -5.60 10.16 -8.45
CA HIS A 128 -5.70 11.60 -8.68
C HIS A 128 -7.00 12.19 -8.13
N LEU A 129 -8.12 11.46 -8.23
CA LEU A 129 -9.38 11.90 -7.63
C LEU A 129 -9.31 11.92 -6.09
N ILE A 130 -8.72 10.89 -5.48
CA ILE A 130 -8.49 10.83 -4.03
C ILE A 130 -7.58 11.97 -3.59
N GLU A 131 -6.44 12.18 -4.26
CA GLU A 131 -5.49 13.25 -3.97
C GLU A 131 -6.17 14.62 -4.05
N ARG A 132 -6.93 14.88 -5.12
CA ARG A 132 -7.69 16.12 -5.28
C ARG A 132 -8.73 16.31 -4.19
N HIS A 133 -9.42 15.24 -3.80
CA HIS A 133 -10.41 15.28 -2.72
C HIS A 133 -9.75 15.61 -1.37
N ILE A 134 -8.64 14.94 -1.06
CA ILE A 134 -7.85 15.18 0.16
C ILE A 134 -7.29 16.60 0.15
N GLY A 135 -6.73 17.05 -0.97
CA GLY A 135 -6.07 18.35 -1.14
C GLY A 135 -6.96 19.53 -0.75
N ARG A 136 -8.28 19.45 -1.00
CA ARG A 136 -9.26 20.47 -0.57
C ARG A 136 -9.32 20.67 0.95
N SER A 137 -8.89 19.68 1.73
CA SER A 137 -8.89 19.72 3.20
C SER A 137 -7.60 20.30 3.80
N PHE A 138 -6.63 20.68 2.96
CA PHE A 138 -5.34 21.25 3.36
C PHE A 138 -5.16 22.64 2.74
N LYS A 139 -4.34 23.47 3.38
CA LYS A 139 -3.91 24.74 2.77
C LYS A 139 -3.02 24.45 1.56
N GLU A 140 -3.07 25.34 0.58
CA GLU A 140 -2.19 25.28 -0.58
C GLU A 140 -0.71 25.20 -0.15
N GLY A 141 0.05 24.33 -0.81
CA GLY A 141 1.47 24.08 -0.53
C GLY A 141 1.77 23.21 0.70
N VAL A 142 0.76 22.77 1.47
CA VAL A 142 0.98 21.86 2.62
C VAL A 142 0.99 20.39 2.22
N LEU A 143 0.09 20.00 1.32
CA LEU A 143 0.05 18.63 0.81
C LEU A 143 1.06 18.50 -0.34
N ILE A 144 1.95 17.50 -0.24
CA ILE A 144 2.79 17.11 -1.35
C ILE A 144 1.89 16.46 -2.39
N LYS A 145 1.82 17.05 -3.58
CA LYS A 145 1.04 16.53 -4.70
C LYS A 145 1.52 15.11 -5.02
N TRP A 146 0.58 14.18 -5.13
CA TRP A 146 0.89 12.83 -5.60
C TRP A 146 1.03 12.83 -7.12
N GLU A 147 2.07 12.19 -7.62
CA GLU A 147 2.31 11.98 -9.04
C GLU A 147 2.71 10.50 -9.25
N PRO A 148 2.19 9.85 -10.31
CA PRO A 148 2.67 8.52 -10.68
C PRO A 148 4.15 8.59 -11.07
N ILE A 149 4.85 7.47 -10.94
CA ILE A 149 6.22 7.37 -11.46
C ILE A 149 6.11 7.14 -12.96
N ASP A 150 6.75 8.00 -13.75
CA ASP A 150 7.00 7.76 -15.17
C ASP A 150 8.10 6.67 -15.28
N GLY A 151 7.71 5.41 -15.15
CA GLY A 151 8.62 4.28 -15.33
C GLY A 151 8.79 4.01 -16.82
N ASP A 152 9.97 4.31 -17.37
CA ASP A 152 10.45 4.14 -18.77
C ASP A 152 9.47 4.50 -19.92
N VAL A 153 8.27 3.90 -19.97
CA VAL A 153 7.24 4.07 -21.02
C VAL A 153 5.79 4.08 -20.47
N HIS A 154 5.53 3.58 -19.24
CA HIS A 154 4.16 3.37 -18.74
C HIS A 154 3.93 3.96 -17.34
N PRO A 155 2.74 4.54 -17.06
CA PRO A 155 2.37 4.97 -15.73
C PRO A 155 2.57 3.85 -14.70
N THR A 156 3.27 4.16 -13.62
CA THR A 156 3.65 3.19 -12.61
C THR A 156 3.23 3.68 -11.22
N LEU A 157 2.57 2.81 -10.47
CA LEU A 157 2.17 3.03 -9.08
C LEU A 157 3.24 2.50 -8.13
N SER A 158 3.81 3.38 -7.32
CA SER A 158 4.72 2.98 -6.23
C SER A 158 3.94 2.76 -4.94
N ILE A 159 4.02 1.55 -4.39
CA ILE A 159 3.40 1.16 -3.13
C ILE A 159 4.53 0.85 -2.15
N THR A 160 4.52 1.51 -1.00
CA THR A 160 5.57 1.34 0.02
C THR A 160 4.96 1.12 1.40
N ASN A 161 5.60 0.29 2.22
CA ASN A 161 5.30 0.20 3.65
C ASN A 161 6.59 0.23 4.47
N LYS A 162 6.61 1.02 5.54
CA LYS A 162 7.78 1.16 6.42
C LYS A 162 7.90 -0.05 7.33
N PHE A 163 9.13 -0.43 7.65
CA PHE A 163 9.36 -1.46 8.68
C PHE A 163 9.17 -0.92 10.09
N TYR A 164 9.31 0.40 10.29
CA TYR A 164 9.22 1.01 11.61
C TYR A 164 8.37 2.27 11.62
N THR A 165 7.67 2.44 12.74
CA THR A 165 6.98 3.66 13.15
C THR A 165 7.75 4.32 14.29
N SER A 166 7.83 5.65 14.28
CA SER A 166 8.46 6.35 15.41
C SER A 166 7.57 6.27 16.65
N THR A 167 8.16 6.08 17.82
CA THR A 167 7.44 6.09 19.12
C THR A 167 6.85 7.46 19.47
N ARG A 168 7.16 8.50 18.69
CA ARG A 168 6.44 9.78 18.72
C ARG A 168 5.00 9.66 18.20
N PHE A 169 4.71 8.68 17.34
CA PHE A 169 3.43 8.50 16.67
C PHE A 169 2.65 7.27 17.15
N ALA A 170 3.33 6.28 17.74
CA ALA A 170 2.73 5.06 18.26
C ALA A 170 3.31 4.70 19.63
N GLU A 171 2.48 4.10 20.48
CA GLU A 171 2.91 3.63 21.79
C GLU A 171 3.76 2.36 21.68
N ARG A 172 4.78 2.23 22.53
CA ARG A 172 5.65 1.03 22.56
C ARG A 172 4.89 -0.26 22.81
N LYS A 173 3.77 -0.22 23.54
CA LYS A 173 2.93 -1.40 23.80
C LYS A 173 2.34 -2.00 22.52
N ASN A 174 2.28 -1.23 21.44
CA ASN A 174 1.77 -1.67 20.14
C ASN A 174 2.86 -2.39 19.30
N THR A 175 4.03 -2.64 19.88
CA THR A 175 5.12 -3.32 19.17
C THR A 175 4.77 -4.80 18.97
N ILE A 176 4.92 -5.26 17.73
CA ILE A 176 4.76 -6.67 17.35
C ILE A 176 6.08 -7.21 16.79
N PRO A 177 6.34 -8.53 16.88
CA PRO A 177 7.52 -9.14 16.27
C PRO A 177 7.41 -9.16 14.75
N PHE A 178 8.56 -9.12 14.06
CA PHE A 178 8.62 -9.39 12.63
C PHE A 178 8.30 -10.86 12.35
N ASP A 179 7.63 -11.13 11.22
CA ASP A 179 7.47 -12.49 10.70
C ASP A 179 8.85 -13.05 10.28
N LYS A 180 9.06 -14.35 10.47
CA LYS A 180 10.26 -15.06 9.99
C LYS A 180 10.43 -15.00 8.48
N VAL A 181 9.34 -14.85 7.72
CA VAL A 181 9.40 -14.65 6.26
C VAL A 181 10.05 -13.30 5.92
N VAL A 182 9.85 -12.29 6.77
CA VAL A 182 10.38 -10.93 6.57
C VAL A 182 11.80 -10.81 7.16
N ASP A 183 12.01 -11.29 8.38
CA ASP A 183 13.28 -11.16 9.09
C ASP A 183 13.83 -12.51 9.60
N PRO A 184 14.24 -13.42 8.70
CA PRO A 184 14.69 -14.76 9.09
C PRO A 184 15.97 -14.76 9.95
N ARG A 185 16.75 -13.67 9.90
CA ARG A 185 18.04 -13.53 10.59
C ARG A 185 17.99 -12.57 11.79
N GLY A 186 16.83 -12.01 12.11
CA GLY A 186 16.66 -11.04 13.19
C GLY A 186 17.41 -9.72 12.95
N ILE A 187 17.71 -9.37 11.70
CA ILE A 187 18.44 -8.15 11.32
C ILE A 187 17.56 -6.92 11.56
N LEU A 188 16.30 -6.97 11.16
CA LEU A 188 15.34 -5.89 11.39
C LEU A 188 14.98 -5.81 12.88
N THR A 189 14.76 -6.95 13.55
CA THR A 189 14.53 -7.00 15.00
C THR A 189 15.67 -6.34 15.77
N LYS A 190 16.94 -6.60 15.39
CA LYS A 190 18.12 -5.97 16.04
C LYS A 190 18.19 -4.45 15.84
N LEU A 191 17.54 -3.91 14.82
CA LEU A 191 17.50 -2.48 14.56
C LEU A 191 16.38 -1.75 15.32
N GLN A 192 15.41 -2.47 15.89
CA GLN A 192 14.39 -1.86 16.75
C GLN A 192 15.05 -1.20 17.96
N ASP A 193 14.50 -0.05 18.36
CA ASP A 193 14.97 0.66 19.54
C ASP A 193 13.84 1.47 20.19
N GLU A 194 14.21 2.23 21.19
CA GLU A 194 13.34 3.14 21.94
C GLU A 194 12.58 4.18 21.10
N LYS A 195 13.07 4.49 19.90
CA LYS A 195 12.56 5.53 19.00
C LYS A 195 11.82 4.94 17.80
N PHE A 196 12.13 3.72 17.38
CA PHE A 196 11.58 3.06 16.20
C PHE A 196 11.12 1.64 16.51
N ILE A 197 9.81 1.40 16.38
CA ILE A 197 9.13 0.14 16.70
C ILE A 197 8.39 -0.40 15.48
N HIS A 198 8.18 -1.71 15.41
CA HIS A 198 7.36 -2.36 14.37
C HIS A 198 5.93 -2.54 14.90
N THR A 199 4.93 -2.02 14.21
CA THR A 199 3.51 -2.10 14.61
C THR A 199 2.68 -2.86 13.57
N GLU A 200 1.40 -3.12 13.85
CA GLU A 200 0.51 -3.80 12.88
C GLU A 200 0.41 -3.03 11.55
N ASP A 201 0.46 -1.69 11.57
CA ASP A 201 0.49 -0.86 10.34
C ASP A 201 1.74 -1.11 9.47
N ASN A 202 2.84 -1.56 10.07
CA ASN A 202 4.10 -1.84 9.37
C ASN A 202 4.15 -3.27 8.80
N LYS A 203 3.19 -4.12 9.17
CA LYS A 203 3.16 -5.52 8.77
C LYS A 203 2.67 -5.65 7.33
N VAL A 204 3.39 -6.46 6.56
CA VAL A 204 2.98 -6.85 5.19
C VAL A 204 2.83 -8.35 5.18
N THR A 205 1.70 -8.83 4.67
CA THR A 205 1.42 -10.26 4.55
C THR A 205 1.56 -10.69 3.10
N TYR A 206 2.31 -11.77 2.89
CA TYR A 206 2.61 -12.31 1.57
C TYR A 206 1.73 -13.52 1.30
N TYR A 207 0.95 -13.45 0.23
CA TYR A 207 0.08 -14.54 -0.20
C TYR A 207 0.53 -15.03 -1.58
N LYS A 208 0.46 -16.34 -1.78
CA LYS A 208 0.59 -16.95 -3.11
C LYS A 208 -0.71 -17.64 -3.42
N VAL A 209 -1.40 -17.14 -4.44
CA VAL A 209 -2.61 -17.80 -4.92
C VAL A 209 -2.24 -19.08 -5.65
N ARG A 210 -2.93 -20.16 -5.32
CA ARG A 210 -2.91 -21.42 -6.07
C ARG A 210 -4.24 -21.56 -6.80
N VAL A 211 -4.19 -21.99 -8.05
CA VAL A 211 -5.41 -22.35 -8.79
C VAL A 211 -5.56 -23.86 -8.65
N ALA A 212 -6.63 -24.30 -8.00
CA ALA A 212 -6.98 -25.70 -7.89
C ALA A 212 -7.41 -26.26 -9.26
N ASP A 213 -7.43 -27.59 -9.41
CA ASP A 213 -7.80 -28.25 -10.67
C ASP A 213 -9.25 -27.92 -11.12
N ASP A 214 -10.10 -27.47 -10.20
CA ASP A 214 -11.47 -27.00 -10.47
C ASP A 214 -11.57 -25.50 -10.82
N GLY A 215 -10.43 -24.80 -10.93
CA GLY A 215 -10.35 -23.37 -11.28
C GLY A 215 -10.59 -22.41 -10.10
N LYS A 216 -10.77 -22.91 -8.87
CA LYS A 216 -10.91 -22.09 -7.67
C LYS A 216 -9.55 -21.60 -7.16
N LEU A 217 -9.56 -20.42 -6.53
CA LEU A 217 -8.38 -19.87 -5.87
C LEU A 217 -8.28 -20.48 -4.47
N GLN A 218 -7.08 -20.92 -4.11
CA GLN A 218 -6.69 -21.40 -2.79
C GLN A 218 -5.51 -20.58 -2.26
#